data_AF-A0A7K0UBB8-F1
#
_entry.id   AF-A0A7K0UBB8-F1
#
_cell.length_a   1.000
_cell.length_b   1.000
_cell.length_c   1.000
_cell.angle_alpha   90.00
_cell.angle_beta   90.00
_cell.angle_gamma   90.00
#
_symmetry.space_group_name_H-M   'P 1'
#
loop_
_entity.id
_entity.type
_entity.pdbx_description
1 polymer ?
#
loop_
_entity_poly.entity_id
_entity_poly.type
_entity_poly.pdbx_seq_one_letter_code
_entity_poly.pdbx_strand_id
1 'polypeptide(L)'
;MAYLKLALLVLVFAATIYLIRGNRAIGSKLSAYQQENRKSFKEIAAQMHRSEDALQLLNLLALPDLGENKNWKYVLSFTSFPARFAFLPELIPSITNQTLPPKEIHLNIAKSEISQLPQSLRNHLEVAGIKIFEVSDIGPGKKLIPTLNRTDLPVIVIDDDLIIDPDLTLK
;
A
#
# COMPACT_ATOMS: atom_id res chain seq x y z
N MET A 1 -62.14 -49.18 -3.19
CA MET A 1 -61.37 -48.32 -4.13
C MET A 1 -60.91 -46.99 -3.53
N ALA A 2 -61.68 -46.32 -2.66
CA ALA A 2 -61.30 -45.01 -2.09
C ALA A 2 -60.10 -45.08 -1.12
N TYR A 3 -60.06 -46.06 -0.22
CA TYR A 3 -58.98 -46.21 0.77
C TYR A 3 -57.59 -46.51 0.16
N LEU A 4 -57.55 -47.27 -0.94
CA LEU A 4 -56.31 -47.56 -1.67
C LEU A 4 -55.70 -46.29 -2.30
N LYS A 5 -56.57 -45.43 -2.87
CA LYS A 5 -56.15 -44.14 -3.45
C LYS A 5 -55.64 -43.18 -2.37
N LEU A 6 -56.27 -43.19 -1.19
CA LEU A 6 -55.84 -42.37 -0.06
C LEU A 6 -54.47 -42.80 0.48
N ALA A 7 -54.23 -44.11 0.62
CA ALA A 7 -52.94 -44.65 1.03
C ALA A 7 -51.82 -44.32 0.02
N LEU A 8 -52.10 -44.43 -1.28
CA LEU A 8 -51.17 -44.04 -2.33
C LEU A 8 -50.79 -42.56 -2.25
N LEU A 9 -51.77 -41.68 -1.99
CA LEU A 9 -51.54 -40.24 -1.89
C LEU A 9 -50.66 -39.88 -0.69
N VAL A 10 -50.87 -40.53 0.45
CA VAL A 10 -50.02 -40.36 1.65
C VAL A 10 -48.58 -40.82 1.37
N LEU A 11 -48.39 -41.92 0.65
CA LEU A 11 -47.07 -42.45 0.32
C LEU A 11 -46.31 -41.51 -0.63
N VAL A 12 -46.98 -41.00 -1.66
CA VAL A 12 -46.39 -40.00 -2.57
C VAL A 12 -46.03 -38.73 -1.81
N PHE A 13 -46.88 -38.25 -0.90
CA PHE A 13 -46.61 -37.08 -0.07
C PHE A 13 -45.42 -37.29 0.88
N ALA A 14 -45.28 -38.47 1.47
CA ALA A 14 -44.12 -38.81 2.29
C ALA A 14 -42.83 -38.86 1.46
N ALA A 15 -42.88 -39.43 0.25
CA ALA A 15 -41.75 -39.51 -0.66
C ALA A 15 -41.29 -38.12 -1.14
N THR A 16 -42.21 -37.22 -1.46
CA THR A 16 -41.87 -35.84 -1.87
C THR A 16 -41.24 -35.05 -0.73
N ILE A 17 -41.74 -35.18 0.51
CA ILE A 17 -41.12 -34.56 1.68
C ILE A 17 -39.70 -35.09 1.90
N TYR A 18 -39.49 -36.39 1.75
CA TYR A 18 -38.16 -37.00 1.88
C TYR A 18 -37.18 -36.46 0.84
N LEU A 19 -37.59 -36.37 -0.44
CA LEU A 19 -36.78 -35.81 -1.52
C LEU A 19 -36.46 -34.33 -1.30
N ILE A 20 -37.42 -33.53 -0.84
CA ILE A 20 -37.21 -32.10 -0.53
C ILE A 20 -36.18 -31.95 0.60
N ARG A 21 -36.26 -32.78 1.65
CA ARG A 21 -35.28 -32.75 2.75
C ARG A 21 -33.88 -33.17 2.29
N GLY A 22 -33.78 -34.20 1.45
CA GLY A 22 -32.52 -34.64 0.85
C GLY A 22 -31.85 -33.55 0.02
N ASN A 23 -32.61 -32.92 -0.88
CA ASN A 23 -32.10 -31.83 -1.72
C ASN A 23 -31.65 -30.62 -0.91
N ARG A 24 -32.37 -30.26 0.16
CA ARG A 24 -31.95 -29.18 1.06
C ARG A 24 -30.63 -29.48 1.77
N ALA A 25 -30.44 -30.71 2.24
CA ALA A 25 -29.20 -31.13 2.90
C ALA A 25 -28.00 -31.18 1.95
N ILE A 26 -28.21 -31.58 0.69
CA ILE A 26 -27.18 -31.55 -0.35
C ILE A 26 -26.83 -30.10 -0.71
N GLY A 27 -27.85 -29.24 -0.89
CA GLY A 27 -27.66 -27.83 -1.19
C GLY A 27 -26.86 -27.10 -0.11
N SER A 28 -27.15 -27.35 1.17
CA SER A 28 -26.42 -26.71 2.28
C SER A 28 -24.95 -27.17 2.36
N LYS A 29 -24.67 -28.44 2.07
CA LYS A 29 -23.30 -28.95 2.01
C LYS A 29 -22.55 -28.36 0.83
N LEU A 30 -23.17 -28.31 -0.35
CA LEU A 30 -22.57 -27.72 -1.55
C LEU A 30 -22.26 -26.23 -1.35
N SER A 31 -23.16 -25.47 -0.73
CA SER A 31 -22.90 -24.06 -0.42
C SER A 31 -21.76 -23.87 0.58
N ALA A 32 -21.65 -24.75 1.58
CA ALA A 32 -20.55 -24.73 2.54
C ALA A 32 -19.20 -25.00 1.84
N TYR A 33 -19.13 -26.02 0.99
CA TYR A 33 -17.93 -26.30 0.19
C TYR A 33 -17.57 -25.17 -0.77
N GLN A 34 -18.56 -24.55 -1.41
CA GLN A 34 -18.31 -23.38 -2.27
C GLN A 34 -17.75 -22.20 -1.47
N GLN A 35 -18.25 -21.97 -0.26
CA GLN A 35 -17.76 -20.90 0.61
C GLN A 35 -16.34 -21.18 1.10
N GLU A 36 -16.03 -22.42 1.49
CA GLU A 36 -14.70 -22.84 1.88
C GLU A 36 -13.70 -22.69 0.73
N ASN A 37 -14.05 -23.21 -0.46
CA ASN A 37 -13.22 -23.06 -1.65
C ASN A 37 -12.96 -21.59 -1.98
N ARG A 38 -13.97 -20.71 -1.89
CA ARG A 38 -13.77 -19.26 -2.12
C ARG A 38 -12.79 -18.64 -1.13
N LYS A 39 -12.81 -19.05 0.14
CA LYS A 39 -11.83 -18.58 1.14
C LYS A 39 -10.42 -19.05 0.77
N SER A 40 -10.26 -20.34 0.48
CA SER A 40 -8.97 -20.91 0.08
C SER A 40 -8.42 -20.25 -1.19
N PHE A 41 -9.26 -20.02 -2.21
CA PHE A 41 -8.84 -19.30 -3.43
C PHE A 41 -8.40 -17.87 -3.14
N LYS A 42 -9.09 -17.16 -2.24
CA LYS A 42 -8.70 -15.80 -1.83
C LYS A 42 -7.36 -15.80 -1.10
N GLU A 43 -7.11 -16.79 -0.25
CA GLU A 43 -5.84 -16.95 0.46
C GLU A 43 -4.69 -17.27 -0.49
N ILE A 44 -4.90 -18.19 -1.43
CA ILE A 44 -3.92 -18.55 -2.47
C ILE A 44 -3.59 -17.33 -3.34
N ALA A 45 -4.60 -16.57 -3.79
CA ALA A 45 -4.37 -15.35 -4.55
C ALA A 45 -3.52 -14.32 -3.78
N ALA A 46 -3.79 -14.14 -2.48
CA ALA A 46 -3.01 -13.25 -1.63
C ALA A 46 -1.57 -13.75 -1.36
N GLN A 47 -1.32 -15.07 -1.44
CA GLN A 47 0.03 -15.63 -1.37
C GLN A 47 0.79 -15.48 -2.69
N MET A 48 0.11 -15.70 -3.83
CA MET A 48 0.68 -15.51 -5.17
C MET A 48 1.18 -14.08 -5.36
N HIS A 49 0.36 -13.06 -5.05
CA HIS A 49 0.78 -11.66 -5.15
C HIS A 49 2.03 -11.36 -4.31
N ARG A 50 2.09 -11.85 -3.07
CA ARG A 50 3.30 -11.70 -2.23
C ARG A 50 4.53 -12.38 -2.82
N SER A 51 4.35 -13.53 -3.47
CA SER A 51 5.45 -14.23 -4.14
C SER A 51 5.90 -13.49 -5.40
N GLU A 52 4.98 -12.88 -6.14
CA GLU A 52 5.29 -12.07 -7.32
C GLU A 52 6.12 -10.84 -6.93
N ASP A 53 5.73 -10.11 -5.89
CA ASP A 53 6.49 -8.95 -5.38
C ASP A 53 7.90 -9.34 -4.95
N ALA A 54 8.05 -10.47 -4.25
CA ALA A 54 9.36 -10.98 -3.85
C ALA A 54 10.23 -11.37 -5.06
N LEU A 55 9.65 -11.97 -6.10
CA LEU A 55 10.36 -12.30 -7.32
C LEU A 55 10.78 -11.05 -8.11
N GLN A 56 9.97 -9.99 -8.11
CA GLN A 56 10.35 -8.71 -8.71
C GLN A 56 11.57 -8.10 -8.01
N LEU A 57 11.60 -8.12 -6.67
CA LEU A 57 12.75 -7.69 -5.88
C LEU A 57 14.00 -8.54 -6.17
N LEU A 58 13.85 -9.86 -6.29
CA LEU A 58 14.96 -10.74 -6.69
C LEU A 58 15.45 -10.46 -8.10
N ASN A 59 14.56 -10.10 -9.04
CA ASN A 59 14.94 -9.78 -10.40
C ASN A 59 15.79 -8.49 -10.46
N LEU A 60 15.51 -7.50 -9.60
CA LEU A 60 16.34 -6.29 -9.47
C LEU A 60 17.76 -6.61 -8.96
N LEU A 61 17.90 -7.61 -8.10
CA LEU A 61 19.19 -8.12 -7.62
C LEU A 61 19.93 -8.94 -8.69
N ALA A 62 19.19 -9.58 -9.61
CA ALA A 62 19.72 -10.44 -10.66
C ALA A 62 19.99 -9.71 -11.99
N LEU A 63 19.80 -8.38 -12.04
CA LEU A 63 20.10 -7.61 -13.24
C LEU A 63 21.58 -7.79 -13.63
N PRO A 64 21.87 -8.19 -14.89
CA PRO A 64 23.25 -8.37 -15.34
C PRO A 64 23.99 -7.04 -15.22
N ASP A 65 25.19 -7.13 -14.63
CA ASP A 65 26.12 -6.07 -14.28
C ASP A 65 25.80 -4.71 -14.95
N LEU A 66 25.19 -3.82 -14.16
CA LEU A 66 24.87 -2.45 -14.56
C LEU A 66 26.09 -1.52 -14.50
N GLY A 67 27.30 -2.08 -14.57
CA GLY A 67 28.58 -1.40 -14.56
C GLY A 67 29.13 -1.20 -13.15
N GLU A 68 30.44 -1.39 -13.00
CA GLU A 68 31.20 -1.39 -11.73
C GLU A 68 31.11 -0.09 -10.89
N ASN A 69 30.39 0.95 -11.34
CA ASN A 69 30.27 2.26 -10.69
C ASN A 69 28.81 2.68 -10.42
N LYS A 70 27.92 1.74 -10.07
CA LYS A 70 26.53 2.11 -9.76
C LYS A 70 26.39 2.73 -8.37
N ASN A 71 26.23 4.06 -8.36
CA ASN A 71 25.93 4.83 -7.16
C ASN A 71 24.41 4.92 -6.97
N TRP A 72 23.86 4.11 -6.06
CA TRP A 72 22.43 4.11 -5.71
C TRP A 72 22.01 5.24 -4.77
N LYS A 73 22.90 6.21 -4.53
CA LYS A 73 22.59 7.37 -3.68
C LYS A 73 21.66 8.32 -4.43
N TYR A 74 20.56 8.65 -3.79
CA TYR A 74 19.60 9.64 -4.25
C TYR A 74 19.22 10.58 -3.10
N VAL A 75 18.59 11.70 -3.45
CA VAL A 75 17.99 12.64 -2.50
C VAL A 75 16.48 12.52 -2.60
N LEU A 76 15.82 12.37 -1.45
CA LEU A 76 14.37 12.43 -1.37
C LEU A 76 13.95 13.87 -1.12
N SER A 77 13.01 14.39 -1.90
CA SER A 77 12.59 15.79 -1.84
C SER A 77 11.08 15.91 -1.77
N PHE A 78 10.61 16.74 -0.86
CA PHE A 78 9.18 17.04 -0.75
C PHE A 78 8.96 18.47 -0.27
N THR A 79 7.71 18.89 -0.30
CA THR A 79 7.28 20.17 0.24
C THR A 79 6.05 19.99 1.08
N SER A 80 5.85 20.88 2.04
CA SER A 80 4.60 20.98 2.76
C SER A 80 4.16 22.43 2.85
N PHE A 81 2.97 22.65 3.38
CA PHE A 81 2.40 23.97 3.63
C PHE A 81 1.62 23.93 4.95
N PRO A 82 1.28 25.10 5.54
CA PRO A 82 0.80 25.16 6.93
C PRO A 82 -0.37 24.23 7.27
N ALA A 83 -1.35 24.04 6.38
CA ALA A 83 -2.49 23.16 6.67
C ALA A 83 -2.13 21.68 6.70
N ARG A 84 -0.98 21.28 6.12
CA ARG A 84 -0.51 19.88 6.08
C ARG A 84 0.60 19.56 7.08
N PHE A 85 1.08 20.53 7.84
CA PHE A 85 2.09 20.29 8.88
C PHE A 85 1.65 19.25 9.92
N ALA A 86 0.35 19.13 10.18
CA ALA A 86 -0.19 18.13 11.09
C ALA A 86 0.01 16.67 10.60
N PHE A 87 0.16 16.43 9.30
CA PHE A 87 0.34 15.09 8.71
C PHE A 87 1.81 14.68 8.58
N LEU A 88 2.75 15.64 8.65
CA LEU A 88 4.18 15.35 8.54
C LEU A 88 4.70 14.30 9.55
N PRO A 89 4.25 14.28 10.82
CA PRO A 89 4.65 13.21 11.75
C PRO A 89 4.31 11.79 11.28
N GLU A 90 3.21 11.61 10.55
CA GLU A 90 2.79 10.31 10.02
C GLU A 90 3.61 9.91 8.79
N LEU A 91 4.04 10.89 7.99
CA LEU A 91 4.89 10.68 6.82
C LEU A 91 6.31 10.24 7.20
N ILE A 92 6.88 10.80 8.28
CA ILE A 92 8.29 10.61 8.66
C ILE A 92 8.69 9.13 8.73
N PRO A 93 7.97 8.24 9.46
CA PRO A 93 8.32 6.82 9.50
C PRO A 93 8.33 6.15 8.12
N SER A 94 7.42 6.55 7.23
CA SER A 94 7.34 5.97 5.89
C SER A 94 8.56 6.33 5.04
N ILE A 95 9.10 7.54 5.17
CA ILE A 95 10.24 8.00 4.37
C ILE A 95 11.59 7.61 4.98
N THR A 96 11.68 7.45 6.30
CA THR A 96 12.94 7.07 6.97
C THR A 96 13.18 5.56 6.95
N ASN A 97 12.12 4.74 6.90
CA ASN A 97 12.22 3.28 6.93
C ASN A 97 12.12 2.63 5.53
N GLN A 98 12.63 3.33 4.50
CA GLN A 98 12.70 2.81 3.14
C GLN A 98 13.76 1.70 3.05
N THR A 99 13.47 0.65 2.28
CA THR A 99 14.37 -0.50 2.07
C THR A 99 15.70 -0.06 1.47
N LEU A 100 15.66 0.85 0.51
CA LEU A 100 16.83 1.61 0.06
C LEU A 100 16.73 3.02 0.68
N PRO A 101 17.54 3.35 1.69
CA PRO A 101 17.46 4.64 2.35
C PRO A 101 18.04 5.76 1.47
N PRO A 102 17.41 6.94 1.45
CA PRO A 102 17.96 8.10 0.76
C PRO A 102 19.27 8.55 1.41
N LYS A 103 20.15 9.13 0.61
CA LYS A 103 21.37 9.76 1.15
C LYS A 103 21.01 10.99 1.99
N GLU A 104 20.04 11.77 1.52
CA GLU A 104 19.52 12.94 2.21
C GLU A 104 18.02 13.09 1.96
N ILE A 105 17.32 13.67 2.93
CA ILE A 105 15.90 14.00 2.82
C ILE A 105 15.76 15.52 2.94
N HIS A 106 15.14 16.15 1.94
CA HIS A 106 14.98 17.59 1.84
C HIS A 106 13.50 17.97 1.93
N LEU A 107 13.16 18.79 2.91
CA LEU A 107 11.87 19.43 3.04
C LEU A 107 12.00 20.89 2.61
N ASN A 108 11.40 21.25 1.48
CA ASN A 108 11.35 22.63 0.99
C ASN A 108 10.09 23.32 1.52
N ILE A 109 10.23 24.46 2.20
CA ILE A 109 9.10 25.26 2.72
C ILE A 109 9.24 26.69 2.18
N ALA A 110 8.13 27.32 1.78
CA ALA A 110 8.19 28.69 1.30
C ALA A 110 8.61 29.66 2.42
N LYS A 111 9.35 30.73 2.06
CA LYS A 111 9.80 31.76 3.01
C LYS A 111 8.68 32.34 3.88
N SER A 112 7.50 32.52 3.29
CA SER A 112 6.29 33.04 3.96
C SER A 112 5.66 32.04 4.94
N GLU A 113 5.96 30.75 4.80
CA GLU A 113 5.32 29.65 5.52
C GLU A 113 6.21 29.11 6.65
N ILE A 114 7.52 29.33 6.59
CA ILE A 114 8.49 28.75 7.56
C ILE A 114 8.23 29.21 9.00
N SER A 115 7.74 30.43 9.19
CA SER A 115 7.40 30.99 10.50
C SER A 115 6.20 30.31 11.15
N GLN A 116 5.38 29.61 10.35
CA GLN A 116 4.21 28.87 10.82
C GLN A 116 4.55 27.43 11.20
N LEU A 117 5.80 26.98 10.97
CA LEU A 117 6.24 25.64 11.33
C LEU A 117 6.43 25.56 12.86
N PRO A 118 5.67 24.72 13.58
CA PRO A 118 5.81 24.60 15.03
C PRO A 118 7.21 24.10 15.41
N GLN A 119 7.79 24.68 16.46
CA GLN A 119 9.14 24.29 16.89
C GLN A 119 9.25 22.81 17.28
N SER A 120 8.18 22.24 17.86
CA SER A 120 8.12 20.80 18.18
C SER A 120 8.24 19.93 16.93
N LEU A 121 7.55 20.30 15.85
CA LEU A 121 7.59 19.60 14.58
C LEU A 121 8.96 19.76 13.90
N ARG A 122 9.53 20.97 13.95
CA ARG A 122 10.89 21.21 13.46
C ARG A 122 11.92 20.31 14.14
N ASN A 123 11.87 20.23 15.47
CA ASN A 123 12.77 19.35 16.23
C ASN A 123 12.57 17.88 15.84
N HIS A 124 11.31 17.45 15.62
CA HIS A 124 11.00 16.09 15.20
C HIS A 124 11.58 15.75 13.82
N LEU A 125 11.47 16.68 12.85
CA LEU A 125 12.05 16.55 11.51
C LEU A 125 13.59 16.49 11.56
N GLU A 126 14.22 17.33 12.38
CA GLU A 126 15.68 17.36 12.53
C GLU A 126 16.21 16.06 13.17
N VAL A 127 15.52 15.53 14.19
CA VAL A 127 15.85 14.22 14.79
C VAL A 127 15.70 13.08 13.79
N ALA A 128 14.75 13.16 12.88
CA ALA A 128 14.56 12.20 11.80
C ALA A 128 15.61 12.33 10.66
N GLY A 129 16.55 13.30 10.75
CA GLY A 129 17.58 13.53 9.74
C GLY A 129 17.10 14.31 8.52
N ILE A 130 15.94 14.96 8.60
CA ILE A 130 15.34 15.72 7.49
C ILE A 130 15.91 17.14 7.50
N LYS A 131 16.47 17.56 6.36
CA LYS A 131 17.01 18.90 6.17
C LYS A 131 15.91 19.84 5.67
N ILE A 132 15.63 20.89 6.42
CA ILE A 132 14.62 21.89 6.09
C ILE A 132 15.27 23.04 5.33
N PHE A 133 14.71 23.39 4.18
CA PHE A 133 15.20 24.47 3.33
C PHE A 133 14.11 25.52 3.10
N GLU A 134 14.48 26.77 3.31
CA GLU A 134 13.64 27.92 3.03
C GLU A 134 13.79 28.33 1.56
N VAL A 135 12.70 28.29 0.79
CA VAL A 135 12.73 28.52 -0.66
C VAL A 135 11.76 29.62 -1.08
N SER A 136 12.02 30.25 -2.21
CA SER A 136 11.05 31.15 -2.85
C SER A 136 9.78 30.39 -3.21
N ASP A 137 8.62 31.01 -3.02
CA ASP A 137 7.35 30.41 -3.41
C ASP A 137 7.21 30.41 -4.94
N ILE A 138 7.46 29.25 -5.54
CA ILE A 138 7.30 28.97 -6.96
C ILE A 138 6.13 28.01 -7.20
N GLY A 139 5.17 27.95 -6.25
CA GLY A 139 4.06 27.01 -6.29
C GLY A 139 4.53 25.54 -6.23
N PRO A 140 3.89 24.60 -6.95
CA PRO A 140 4.24 23.17 -6.90
C PRO A 140 5.69 22.84 -7.26
N GLY A 141 6.36 23.70 -8.05
CA GLY A 141 7.76 23.53 -8.44
C GLY A 141 8.73 23.52 -7.26
N LYS A 142 8.30 23.99 -6.07
CA LYS A 142 9.10 24.04 -4.84
C LYS A 142 9.59 22.66 -4.38
N LYS A 143 8.93 21.59 -4.83
CA LYS A 143 9.32 20.20 -4.53
C LYS A 143 10.61 19.76 -5.21
N LEU A 144 10.89 20.23 -6.42
CA LEU A 144 11.94 19.67 -7.28
C LEU A 144 13.05 20.68 -7.60
N ILE A 145 12.67 21.85 -8.11
CA ILE A 145 13.61 22.83 -8.68
C ILE A 145 14.66 23.28 -7.64
N PRO A 146 14.29 23.64 -6.39
CA PRO A 146 15.28 24.06 -5.41
C PRO A 146 16.24 22.95 -5.01
N THR A 147 15.80 21.70 -5.04
CA THR A 147 16.62 20.54 -4.68
C THR A 147 17.61 20.21 -5.79
N LEU A 148 17.17 20.23 -7.06
CA LEU A 148 18.07 20.05 -8.21
C LEU A 148 19.21 21.07 -8.25
N ASN A 149 18.94 22.31 -7.84
CA ASN A 149 19.98 23.35 -7.77
C ASN A 149 21.00 23.11 -6.64
N ARG A 150 20.75 22.17 -5.72
CA ARG A 150 21.57 21.91 -4.54
C ARG A 150 22.31 20.56 -4.60
N THR A 151 21.99 19.70 -5.57
CA THR A 151 22.56 18.35 -5.63
C THR A 151 22.74 17.86 -7.06
N ASP A 152 23.84 17.16 -7.30
CA ASP A 152 24.09 16.43 -8.55
C ASP A 152 23.56 14.98 -8.50
N LEU A 153 22.94 14.58 -7.37
CA LEU A 153 22.37 13.25 -7.20
C LEU A 153 20.97 13.16 -7.84
N PRO A 154 20.54 11.95 -8.26
CA PRO A 154 19.14 11.71 -8.60
C PRO A 154 18.21 12.18 -7.48
N VAL A 155 17.12 12.84 -7.84
CA VAL A 155 16.12 13.35 -6.91
C VAL A 155 14.81 12.60 -7.11
N ILE A 156 14.30 12.01 -6.04
CA ILE A 156 12.96 11.42 -5.99
C ILE A 156 12.05 12.41 -5.29
N VAL A 157 10.93 12.74 -5.93
CA VAL A 157 9.94 13.67 -5.39
C VAL A 157 8.76 12.88 -4.86
N ILE A 158 8.33 13.22 -3.65
CA ILE A 158 7.11 12.67 -3.05
C ILE A 158 6.19 13.79 -2.59
N ASP A 159 4.92 13.42 -2.40
CA ASP A 159 3.90 14.27 -1.83
C ASP A 159 3.79 14.04 -0.32
N ASP A 160 3.44 15.08 0.42
CA ASP A 160 3.40 15.06 1.89
C ASP A 160 2.09 14.51 2.48
N ASP A 161 1.12 14.16 1.62
CA ASP A 161 -0.18 13.59 1.96
C ASP A 161 -0.31 12.09 1.62
N LEU A 162 0.79 11.44 1.24
CA LEU A 162 0.82 10.01 0.90
C LEU A 162 1.72 9.24 1.85
N ILE A 163 1.20 8.12 2.38
CA ILE A 163 2.04 7.11 3.05
C ILE A 163 2.73 6.30 1.97
N ILE A 164 4.06 6.27 2.04
CA ILE A 164 4.89 5.63 1.03
C ILE A 164 5.20 4.19 1.44
N ASP A 165 5.03 3.25 0.51
CA ASP A 165 5.42 1.85 0.74
C ASP A 165 6.94 1.75 0.97
N PRO A 166 7.41 0.85 1.85
CA PRO A 166 8.84 0.71 2.16
C PRO A 166 9.72 0.32 0.97
N ASP A 167 9.15 -0.15 -0.13
CA ASP A 167 9.84 -0.61 -1.33
C ASP A 167 9.66 0.33 -2.54
N LEU A 168 9.04 1.51 -2.36
CA LEU A 168 8.79 2.44 -3.46
C LEU A 168 10.06 2.78 -4.24
N THR A 169 11.18 2.94 -3.55
CA THR A 169 12.47 3.33 -4.14
C THR A 169 13.17 2.18 -4.87
N LEU A 170 12.58 0.98 -4.84
CA LEU A 170 13.05 -0.21 -5.53
C LEU A 170 12.17 -0.62 -6.72
N LYS A 171 10.92 -0.15 -6.81
CA LYS A 171 9.97 -0.50 -7.88
C LYS A 171 10.25 0.20 -9.22
#